data_AF-A0A1W9TS60-F1
#
_entry.id   AF-A0A1W9TS60-F1
#
_cell.length_a   1.000
_cell.length_b   1.000
_cell.length_c   1.000
_cell.angle_alpha   90.00
_cell.angle_beta   90.00
_cell.angle_gamma   90.00
#
_symmetry.space_group_name_H-M   'P 1'
#
loop_
_entity.id
_entity.type
_entity.pdbx_description
1 polymer ?
#
loop_
_entity_poly.entity_id
_entity_poly.type
_entity_poly.pdbx_seq_one_letter_code
_entity_poly.pdbx_strand_id
1 'polypeptide(L)'
;MIVAERKPFDEIKTMVKDYGKVLTVGCGTCVAVCLVGGEKEVGILNAELTLARKLESNPLEVGAITVERQCDREFLAEIDSLVEQYEAILSMACGAGIQFLAERYPDKPVFPGVDTTFIGINQDVGWYEEKCRACGSCVLGMTGGICPVTMCAKSLFNGPCGGTNEGSCEINTEQPCAWFQIYERLSQQNRLSSIIDLCPPNDWRNQTPRKVIQPGYKEKYSV
;
A
#
# COMPACT_ATOMS: atom_id res chain seq x y z
N MET A 1 5.04 -4.41 -2.84
CA MET A 1 3.67 -4.14 -3.31
C MET A 1 2.93 -3.35 -2.23
N ILE A 2 2.09 -2.38 -2.59
CA ILE A 2 1.18 -1.76 -1.60
C ILE A 2 -0.10 -2.60 -1.53
N VAL A 3 -0.41 -3.11 -0.35
CA VAL A 3 -1.64 -3.83 -0.08
C VAL A 3 -2.71 -2.84 0.34
N ALA A 4 -3.93 -3.06 -0.13
CA ALA A 4 -5.09 -2.28 0.23
C ALA A 4 -6.28 -3.19 0.47
N GLU A 5 -7.25 -2.69 1.21
CA GLU A 5 -8.54 -3.32 1.44
C GLU A 5 -9.63 -2.40 0.94
N ARG A 6 -10.67 -2.96 0.33
CA ARG A 6 -11.79 -2.15 -0.15
C ARG A 6 -12.53 -1.53 1.03
N LYS A 7 -12.84 -0.24 0.93
CA LYS A 7 -13.68 0.43 1.92
C LYS A 7 -15.08 -0.19 1.99
N PRO A 8 -15.75 -0.17 3.15
CA PRO A 8 -17.14 -0.58 3.26
C PRO A 8 -18.00 0.14 2.20
N PHE A 9 -18.90 -0.61 1.55
CA PHE A 9 -19.70 -0.07 0.45
C PHE A 9 -20.50 1.17 0.85
N ASP A 10 -21.11 1.16 2.04
CA ASP A 10 -21.91 2.30 2.53
C ASP A 10 -21.06 3.55 2.78
N GLU A 11 -19.79 3.41 3.15
CA GLU A 11 -18.86 4.53 3.27
C GLU A 11 -18.60 5.15 1.90
N ILE A 12 -18.29 4.32 0.90
CA ILE A 12 -18.09 4.75 -0.49
C ILE A 12 -19.34 5.45 -1.04
N LYS A 13 -20.50 4.81 -0.91
CA LYS A 13 -21.79 5.35 -1.35
C LYS A 13 -22.09 6.71 -0.71
N THR A 14 -21.78 6.85 0.58
CA THR A 14 -21.96 8.10 1.32
C THR A 14 -21.05 9.21 0.81
N MET A 15 -19.79 8.92 0.46
CA MET A 15 -18.86 9.92 -0.09
C MET A 15 -19.31 10.49 -1.43
N VAL A 16 -19.96 9.67 -2.26
CA VAL A 16 -20.40 10.06 -3.61
C VAL A 16 -21.89 10.46 -3.69
N LYS A 17 -22.59 10.54 -2.56
CA LYS A 17 -24.06 10.68 -2.51
C LYS A 17 -24.60 11.97 -3.16
N ASP A 18 -23.80 13.04 -3.13
CA ASP A 18 -24.19 14.38 -3.58
C ASP A 18 -23.82 14.62 -5.06
N TYR A 19 -23.26 13.62 -5.75
CA TYR A 19 -22.83 13.71 -7.15
C TYR A 19 -23.73 12.88 -8.07
N GLY A 20 -24.07 13.45 -9.23
CA GLY A 20 -24.85 12.80 -10.28
C GLY A 20 -23.99 12.03 -11.28
N LYS A 21 -22.69 12.38 -11.41
CA LYS A 21 -21.77 11.75 -12.36
C LYS A 21 -20.36 11.58 -11.80
N VAL A 22 -19.93 10.33 -11.59
CA VAL A 22 -18.66 9.97 -10.94
C VAL A 22 -17.80 9.09 -11.83
N LEU A 23 -16.50 9.42 -11.96
CA LEU A 23 -15.53 8.57 -12.63
C LEU A 23 -14.85 7.66 -11.61
N THR A 24 -14.99 6.35 -11.74
CA THR A 24 -14.21 5.40 -10.94
C THR A 24 -12.90 5.08 -11.66
N VAL A 25 -11.78 5.37 -11.02
CA VAL A 25 -10.43 5.19 -11.56
C VAL A 25 -9.75 4.04 -10.83
N GLY A 26 -9.46 2.96 -11.56
CA GLY A 26 -8.69 1.80 -11.12
C GLY A 26 -7.18 2.00 -11.20
N CYS A 27 -6.42 1.15 -10.52
CA CYS A 27 -4.96 1.13 -10.56
C CYS A 27 -4.47 -0.30 -10.83
N GLY A 28 -3.95 -0.53 -12.03
CA GLY A 28 -3.68 -1.85 -12.61
C GLY A 28 -2.47 -2.60 -12.06
N THR A 29 -1.82 -2.11 -11.00
CA THR A 29 -0.63 -2.73 -10.41
C THR A 29 -0.89 -3.27 -9.00
N CYS A 30 -0.38 -2.60 -7.96
CA CYS A 30 -0.30 -3.19 -6.62
C CYS A 30 -1.67 -3.60 -6.05
N VAL A 31 -2.66 -2.72 -6.19
CA VAL A 31 -4.01 -2.94 -5.64
C VAL A 31 -4.87 -3.87 -6.52
N ALA A 32 -4.55 -3.99 -7.81
CA ALA A 32 -5.15 -4.98 -8.70
C ALA A 32 -4.65 -6.40 -8.34
N VAL A 33 -3.36 -6.55 -8.01
CA VAL A 33 -2.83 -7.82 -7.48
C VAL A 33 -3.53 -8.21 -6.18
N CYS A 34 -3.92 -7.23 -5.36
CA CYS A 34 -4.69 -7.45 -4.15
C CYS A 34 -6.18 -7.76 -4.37
N LEU A 35 -6.67 -7.75 -5.62
CA LEU A 35 -8.08 -7.94 -5.97
C LEU A 35 -9.01 -6.89 -5.36
N VAL A 36 -8.52 -5.65 -5.21
CA VAL A 36 -9.32 -4.57 -4.61
C VAL A 36 -9.45 -3.32 -5.46
N GLY A 37 -8.65 -3.14 -6.52
CA GLY A 37 -8.67 -1.89 -7.28
C GLY A 37 -8.33 -1.97 -8.77
N GLY A 38 -8.31 -3.18 -9.33
CA GLY A 38 -8.15 -3.37 -10.76
C GLY A 38 -9.45 -3.14 -11.53
N GLU A 39 -9.39 -3.36 -12.85
CA GLU A 39 -10.52 -3.14 -13.77
C GLU A 39 -11.78 -3.92 -13.36
N LYS A 40 -11.60 -5.17 -12.92
CA LYS A 40 -12.70 -6.01 -12.44
C LYS A 40 -13.37 -5.40 -11.20
N GLU A 41 -12.60 -4.95 -10.24
CA GLU A 41 -13.13 -4.37 -8.99
C GLU A 41 -13.81 -3.03 -9.23
N VAL A 42 -13.29 -2.21 -10.14
CA VAL A 42 -13.94 -0.99 -10.62
C VAL A 42 -15.31 -1.31 -11.22
N GLY A 43 -15.38 -2.31 -12.10
CA GLY A 43 -16.64 -2.73 -12.73
C GLY A 43 -17.67 -3.21 -11.70
N ILE A 44 -17.25 -4.02 -10.74
CA ILE A 44 -18.12 -4.52 -9.66
C ILE A 44 -18.66 -3.36 -8.82
N LEU A 45 -17.79 -2.45 -8.37
CA LEU A 45 -18.19 -1.31 -7.55
C LEU A 45 -19.15 -0.39 -8.30
N ASN A 46 -18.90 -0.14 -9.59
CA ASN A 46 -19.80 0.66 -10.43
C ASN A 46 -21.19 0.02 -10.55
N ALA A 47 -21.26 -1.30 -10.71
CA ALA A 47 -22.54 -2.01 -10.77
C ALA A 47 -23.30 -1.92 -9.44
N GLU A 48 -22.61 -2.09 -8.31
CA GLU A 48 -23.18 -1.95 -6.97
C GLU A 48 -23.69 -0.53 -6.70
N LEU A 49 -22.88 0.49 -7.01
CA LEU A 49 -23.26 1.90 -6.86
C LEU A 49 -24.49 2.23 -7.72
N THR A 50 -24.48 1.83 -8.98
CA THR A 50 -25.61 2.08 -9.91
C THR A 50 -26.90 1.45 -9.39
N LEU A 51 -26.83 0.19 -8.92
CA LEU A 51 -27.99 -0.52 -8.38
C LEU A 51 -28.52 0.14 -7.11
N ALA A 52 -27.65 0.42 -6.13
CA ALA A 52 -28.04 1.03 -4.86
C ALA A 52 -28.66 2.42 -5.06
N ARG A 53 -28.03 3.25 -5.88
CA ARG A 53 -28.47 4.61 -6.21
C ARG A 53 -29.83 4.62 -6.91
N LYS A 54 -30.08 3.65 -7.80
CA LYS A 54 -31.39 3.47 -8.45
C LYS A 54 -32.49 3.07 -7.46
N LEU A 55 -32.20 2.19 -6.50
CA LEU A 55 -33.17 1.80 -5.46
C LEU A 55 -33.54 2.97 -4.53
N GLU A 56 -32.60 3.89 -4.32
CA GLU A 56 -32.79 5.10 -3.50
C GLU A 56 -33.46 6.26 -4.29
N SER A 57 -33.90 6.04 -5.53
CA SER A 57 -34.43 7.09 -6.43
C SER A 57 -33.48 8.27 -6.63
N ASN A 58 -32.16 8.05 -6.53
CA ASN A 58 -31.11 9.05 -6.71
C ASN A 58 -30.04 8.51 -7.66
N PRO A 59 -30.34 8.40 -8.98
CA PRO A 59 -29.49 7.71 -9.93
C PRO A 59 -28.12 8.37 -10.07
N LEU A 60 -27.09 7.54 -10.27
CA LEU A 60 -25.70 7.94 -10.48
C LEU A 60 -25.23 7.44 -11.84
N GLU A 61 -24.71 8.34 -12.67
CA GLU A 61 -23.93 7.96 -13.86
C GLU A 61 -22.50 7.65 -13.43
N VAL A 62 -22.02 6.44 -13.76
CA VAL A 62 -20.67 6.01 -13.43
C VAL A 62 -19.83 5.80 -14.68
N GLY A 63 -18.63 6.38 -14.68
CA GLY A 63 -17.56 6.08 -15.62
C GLY A 63 -16.59 5.06 -15.03
N ALA A 64 -15.86 4.36 -15.90
CA ALA A 64 -14.80 3.45 -15.48
C ALA A 64 -13.57 3.66 -16.36
N ILE A 65 -12.39 3.74 -15.73
CA ILE A 65 -11.11 3.60 -16.40
C ILE A 65 -10.10 3.01 -15.43
N THR A 66 -9.15 2.21 -15.92
CA THR A 66 -8.05 1.69 -15.11
C THR A 66 -6.75 2.09 -15.78
N VAL A 67 -5.94 2.88 -15.07
CA VAL A 67 -4.59 3.23 -15.50
C VAL A 67 -3.58 2.28 -14.87
N GLU A 68 -2.40 2.13 -15.45
CA GLU A 68 -1.39 1.22 -14.91
C GLU A 68 -0.97 1.62 -13.49
N ARG A 69 -0.66 2.90 -13.26
CA ARG A 69 -0.37 3.47 -11.93
C ARG A 69 -0.93 4.87 -11.77
N GLN A 70 -1.74 5.08 -10.74
CA GLN A 70 -2.20 6.43 -10.38
C GLN A 70 -1.15 7.28 -9.67
N CYS A 71 -0.08 6.68 -9.15
CA CYS A 71 1.02 7.39 -8.51
C CYS A 71 2.14 7.79 -9.49
N ASP A 72 1.86 7.77 -10.79
CA ASP A 72 2.79 8.13 -11.84
C ASP A 72 2.12 9.09 -12.83
N ARG A 73 2.86 10.10 -13.28
CA ARG A 73 2.28 11.26 -13.99
C ARG A 73 1.93 10.92 -15.43
N GLU A 74 2.70 10.03 -16.05
CA GLU A 74 2.52 9.67 -17.45
C GLU A 74 1.18 8.95 -17.65
N PHE A 75 0.86 7.97 -16.79
CA PHE A 75 -0.40 7.24 -16.88
C PHE A 75 -1.63 8.09 -16.53
N LEU A 76 -1.50 9.06 -15.61
CA LEU A 76 -2.61 9.97 -15.32
C LEU A 76 -2.89 10.95 -16.46
N ALA A 77 -1.91 11.28 -17.31
CA ALA A 77 -2.14 12.18 -18.44
C ALA A 77 -3.11 11.60 -19.47
N GLU A 78 -3.22 10.27 -19.54
CA GLU A 78 -4.13 9.56 -20.46
C GLU A 78 -5.62 9.84 -20.18
N ILE A 79 -5.95 10.28 -18.96
CA ILE A 79 -7.34 10.42 -18.51
C ILE A 79 -7.79 11.88 -18.35
N ASP A 80 -6.96 12.87 -18.71
CA ASP A 80 -7.27 14.30 -18.54
C ASP A 80 -8.61 14.69 -19.16
N SER A 81 -8.77 14.43 -20.46
CA SER A 81 -9.98 14.78 -21.21
C SER A 81 -11.21 14.00 -20.74
N LEU A 82 -11.00 12.85 -20.08
CA LEU A 82 -12.10 12.04 -19.54
C LEU A 82 -12.58 12.63 -18.22
N VAL A 83 -11.66 13.00 -17.32
CA VAL A 83 -11.97 13.56 -16.00
C VAL A 83 -12.82 14.81 -16.07
N GLU A 84 -12.61 15.66 -17.08
CA GLU A 84 -13.40 16.89 -17.29
C GLU A 84 -14.92 16.62 -17.35
N GLN A 85 -15.32 15.45 -17.85
CA GLN A 85 -16.71 15.07 -18.08
C GLN A 85 -17.45 14.61 -16.81
N TYR A 86 -16.75 14.50 -15.68
CA TYR A 86 -17.30 14.00 -14.42
C TYR A 86 -17.23 15.06 -13.31
N GLU A 87 -18.12 14.94 -12.33
CA GLU A 87 -18.24 15.89 -11.22
C GLU A 87 -17.28 15.54 -10.08
N ALA A 88 -17.03 14.26 -9.87
CA ALA A 88 -16.10 13.74 -8.88
C ALA A 88 -15.42 12.45 -9.36
N ILE A 89 -14.34 12.10 -8.66
CA ILE A 89 -13.51 10.94 -8.97
C ILE A 89 -13.52 10.00 -7.76
N LEU A 90 -13.75 8.71 -8.00
CA LEU A 90 -13.62 7.64 -7.03
C LEU A 90 -12.37 6.82 -7.35
N SER A 91 -11.30 7.00 -6.58
CA SER A 91 -10.03 6.33 -6.81
C SER A 91 -9.97 4.99 -6.05
N MET A 92 -9.72 3.92 -6.79
CA MET A 92 -9.46 2.58 -6.25
C MET A 92 -7.95 2.32 -6.05
N ALA A 93 -7.11 3.36 -5.99
CA ALA A 93 -5.67 3.23 -5.74
C ALA A 93 -5.32 3.32 -4.25
N CYS A 94 -4.06 3.02 -3.92
CA CYS A 94 -3.55 3.30 -2.59
C CYS A 94 -3.48 4.81 -2.30
N GLY A 95 -3.22 5.18 -1.04
CA GLY A 95 -3.22 6.58 -0.59
C GLY A 95 -2.26 7.50 -1.35
N ALA A 96 -1.16 6.97 -1.89
CA ALA A 96 -0.25 7.74 -2.75
C ALA A 96 -0.88 8.05 -4.12
N GLY A 97 -1.58 7.08 -4.72
CA GLY A 97 -2.29 7.28 -5.98
C GLY A 97 -3.47 8.23 -5.83
N ILE A 98 -4.25 8.08 -4.75
CA ILE A 98 -5.37 8.98 -4.44
C ILE A 98 -4.90 10.43 -4.32
N GLN A 99 -3.84 10.68 -3.53
CA GLN A 99 -3.28 12.02 -3.35
C GLN A 99 -2.76 12.59 -4.67
N PHE A 100 -2.02 11.80 -5.44
CA PHE A 100 -1.45 12.31 -6.68
C PHE A 100 -2.51 12.60 -7.76
N LEU A 101 -3.59 11.82 -7.77
CA LEU A 101 -4.77 12.08 -8.59
C LEU A 101 -5.45 13.39 -8.16
N ALA A 102 -5.62 13.62 -6.86
CA ALA A 102 -6.18 14.86 -6.32
C ALA A 102 -5.30 16.09 -6.61
N GLU A 103 -3.97 15.94 -6.53
CA GLU A 103 -3.02 17.01 -6.90
C GLU A 103 -3.11 17.37 -8.39
N ARG A 104 -3.37 16.39 -9.27
CA ARG A 104 -3.50 16.61 -10.71
C ARG A 104 -4.80 17.33 -11.07
N TYR A 105 -5.89 17.02 -10.39
CA TYR A 105 -7.22 17.56 -10.65
C TYR A 105 -7.76 18.33 -9.43
N PRO A 106 -7.17 19.48 -9.08
CA PRO A 106 -7.49 20.20 -7.84
C PRO A 106 -8.91 20.76 -7.79
N ASP A 107 -9.57 20.90 -8.94
CA ASP A 107 -10.95 21.35 -9.12
C ASP A 107 -11.98 20.21 -9.03
N LYS A 108 -11.54 18.95 -8.94
CA LYS A 108 -12.40 17.77 -8.85
C LYS A 108 -12.25 17.10 -7.49
N PRO A 109 -13.34 16.88 -6.73
CA PRO A 109 -13.30 16.07 -5.53
C PRO A 109 -12.84 14.64 -5.84
N VAL A 110 -11.84 14.15 -5.11
CA VAL A 110 -11.31 12.78 -5.23
C VAL A 110 -11.57 12.02 -3.93
N PHE A 111 -12.30 10.91 -4.04
CA PHE A 111 -12.67 10.07 -2.91
C PHE A 111 -11.92 8.72 -2.93
N PRO A 112 -11.52 8.20 -1.76
CA PRO A 112 -10.91 6.88 -1.66
C PRO A 112 -11.97 5.77 -1.78
N GLY A 113 -11.70 4.76 -2.61
CA GLY A 113 -12.47 3.50 -2.65
C GLY A 113 -11.84 2.37 -1.85
N VAL A 114 -10.60 2.55 -1.38
CA VAL A 114 -9.83 1.55 -0.64
C VAL A 114 -9.04 2.20 0.50
N ASP A 115 -8.73 1.41 1.52
CA ASP A 115 -7.79 1.74 2.59
C ASP A 115 -6.44 1.08 2.32
N THR A 116 -5.36 1.86 2.38
CA THR A 116 -4.00 1.31 2.29
C THR A 116 -3.64 0.65 3.60
N THR A 117 -3.24 -0.62 3.56
CA THR A 117 -2.96 -1.39 4.77
C THR A 117 -1.45 -1.42 5.06
N PHE A 118 -0.65 -1.99 4.17
CA PHE A 118 0.78 -2.17 4.40
C PHE A 118 1.60 -2.38 3.12
N ILE A 119 2.92 -2.37 3.25
CA ILE A 119 3.85 -2.75 2.18
C ILE A 119 4.18 -4.23 2.32
N GLY A 120 3.72 -5.02 1.37
CA GLY A 120 3.74 -6.47 1.46
C GLY A 120 4.21 -7.18 0.20
N ILE A 121 4.09 -8.50 0.30
CA ILE A 121 4.26 -9.46 -0.78
C ILE A 121 2.96 -10.23 -1.00
N ASN A 122 2.81 -10.77 -2.20
CA ASN A 122 1.75 -11.73 -2.54
C ASN A 122 2.28 -13.14 -2.29
N GLN A 123 1.70 -13.85 -1.31
CA GLN A 123 2.06 -15.24 -1.04
C GLN A 123 1.27 -16.19 -1.94
N ASP A 124 -0.03 -15.95 -2.05
CA ASP A 124 -0.94 -16.65 -2.96
C ASP A 124 -2.18 -15.78 -3.20
N VAL A 125 -3.07 -16.17 -4.11
CA VAL A 125 -4.32 -15.48 -4.40
C VAL A 125 -5.13 -15.26 -3.12
N GLY A 126 -5.34 -13.99 -2.76
CA GLY A 126 -6.07 -13.61 -1.54
C GLY A 126 -5.25 -13.70 -0.25
N TRP A 127 -3.95 -13.98 -0.32
CA TRP A 127 -3.05 -14.02 0.83
C TRP A 127 -1.87 -13.07 0.65
N TYR A 128 -1.90 -11.99 1.44
CA TYR A 128 -0.86 -10.95 1.44
C TYR A 128 -0.23 -10.81 2.81
N GLU A 129 1.09 -10.64 2.86
CA GLU A 129 1.83 -10.48 4.11
C GLU A 129 2.68 -9.22 4.11
N GLU A 130 2.68 -8.52 5.24
CA GLU A 130 3.56 -7.37 5.45
C GLU A 130 5.02 -7.81 5.51
N LYS A 131 5.89 -7.13 4.75
CA LYS A 131 7.35 -7.39 4.77
C LYS A 131 8.19 -6.13 4.91
N CYS A 132 7.60 -4.93 4.88
CA CYS A 132 8.34 -3.68 5.02
C CYS A 132 7.54 -2.59 5.76
N ARG A 133 8.20 -1.92 6.73
CA ARG A 133 7.68 -0.71 7.41
C ARG A 133 8.08 0.60 6.73
N ALA A 134 8.86 0.54 5.65
CA ALA A 134 9.49 1.69 5.01
C ALA A 134 10.16 2.67 6.00
N CYS A 135 10.89 2.15 7.00
CA CYS A 135 11.53 2.97 8.04
C CYS A 135 12.73 3.80 7.53
N GLY A 136 13.31 3.45 6.39
CA GLY A 136 14.43 4.17 5.76
C GLY A 136 15.82 3.67 6.15
N SER A 137 15.92 2.71 7.06
CA SER A 137 17.17 2.13 7.57
C SER A 137 17.12 0.61 7.45
N CYS A 138 17.42 0.09 6.25
CA CYS A 138 17.28 -1.33 5.93
C CYS A 138 18.39 -2.16 6.59
N VAL A 139 18.01 -3.20 7.34
CA VAL A 139 18.94 -4.14 8.01
C VAL A 139 18.90 -5.55 7.43
N LEU A 140 18.19 -5.75 6.31
CA LEU A 140 18.01 -7.07 5.69
C LEU A 140 19.32 -7.74 5.29
N GLY A 141 20.36 -6.95 5.00
CA GLY A 141 21.71 -7.48 4.77
C GLY A 141 22.25 -8.23 5.98
N MET A 142 22.09 -7.69 7.19
CA MET A 142 22.57 -8.28 8.45
C MET A 142 21.70 -9.45 8.91
N THR A 143 20.39 -9.39 8.64
CA THR A 143 19.41 -10.36 9.14
C THR A 143 19.04 -11.46 8.14
N GLY A 144 19.89 -11.72 7.15
CA GLY A 144 19.65 -12.79 6.16
C GLY A 144 18.38 -12.58 5.32
N GLY A 145 17.91 -11.34 5.14
CA GLY A 145 16.70 -11.04 4.38
C GLY A 145 15.39 -11.16 5.18
N ILE A 146 15.45 -11.33 6.51
CA ILE A 146 14.26 -11.33 7.37
C ILE A 146 14.18 -9.99 8.08
N CYS A 147 13.11 -9.22 7.85
CA CYS A 147 12.95 -7.93 8.51
C CYS A 147 12.64 -8.15 10.00
N PRO A 148 13.53 -7.77 10.93
CA PRO A 148 13.25 -7.94 12.35
C PRO A 148 12.17 -6.98 12.85
N VAL A 149 11.83 -5.94 12.09
CA VAL A 149 10.78 -4.98 12.45
C VAL A 149 9.38 -5.53 12.14
N THR A 150 9.19 -6.17 10.98
CA THR A 150 7.86 -6.71 10.62
C THR A 150 7.64 -8.11 11.16
N MET A 151 8.69 -8.92 11.29
CA MET A 151 8.56 -10.33 11.68
C MET A 151 8.65 -10.55 13.19
N CYS A 152 9.35 -9.67 13.94
CA CYS A 152 9.41 -9.78 15.39
C CYS A 152 8.25 -9.00 16.00
N ALA A 153 7.48 -9.65 16.87
CA ALA A 153 6.40 -9.00 17.63
C ALA A 153 6.86 -7.77 18.43
N LYS A 154 8.14 -7.74 18.83
CA LYS A 154 8.75 -6.64 19.59
C LYS A 154 9.60 -5.71 18.72
N SER A 155 9.65 -5.93 17.41
CA SER A 155 10.43 -5.12 16.45
C SER A 155 11.92 -4.95 16.82
N LEU A 156 12.57 -6.00 17.35
CA LEU A 156 13.93 -5.91 17.92
C LEU A 156 15.02 -5.98 16.86
N PHE A 157 15.84 -4.93 16.75
CA PHE A 157 16.94 -4.83 15.80
C PHE A 157 18.20 -5.63 16.18
N ASN A 158 18.42 -5.86 17.48
CA ASN A 158 19.70 -6.36 18.00
C ASN A 158 19.50 -7.63 18.84
N GLY A 159 19.21 -8.74 18.17
CA GLY A 159 19.14 -10.07 18.77
C GLY A 159 17.78 -10.48 19.36
N PRO A 160 17.66 -11.76 19.75
CA PRO A 160 16.43 -12.32 20.34
C PRO A 160 16.16 -11.74 21.73
N CYS A 161 14.88 -11.71 22.13
CA CYS A 161 14.45 -11.26 23.46
C CYS A 161 14.57 -12.32 24.57
N GLY A 162 15.10 -13.51 24.28
CA GLY A 162 15.07 -14.67 25.18
C GLY A 162 13.76 -15.47 25.15
N GLY A 163 12.67 -14.89 24.64
CA GLY A 163 11.35 -15.51 24.50
C GLY A 163 11.15 -16.45 23.31
N THR A 164 12.20 -17.09 22.82
CA THR A 164 12.05 -18.07 21.73
C THR A 164 11.65 -19.41 22.33
N ASN A 165 10.57 -20.01 21.84
CA ASN A 165 10.11 -21.33 22.29
C ASN A 165 10.06 -22.31 21.11
N GLU A 166 11.01 -23.24 21.03
CA GLU A 166 11.09 -24.27 19.97
C GLU A 166 10.94 -23.71 18.54
N GLY A 167 11.45 -22.50 18.30
CA GLY A 167 11.38 -21.80 17.01
C GLY A 167 10.21 -20.83 16.85
N SER A 168 9.23 -20.86 17.75
CA SER A 168 8.09 -19.93 17.81
C SER A 168 8.33 -18.75 18.76
N CYS A 169 7.51 -17.71 18.62
CA CYS A 169 7.52 -16.52 19.46
C CYS A 169 6.78 -16.77 20.78
N GLU A 170 7.27 -16.23 21.91
CA GLU A 170 6.60 -16.35 23.22
C GLU A 170 5.17 -15.79 23.27
N ILE A 171 4.84 -14.80 22.42
CA ILE A 171 3.51 -14.18 22.46
C ILE A 171 2.46 -14.97 21.67
N ASN A 172 2.88 -15.84 20.76
CA ASN A 172 2.01 -16.65 19.93
C ASN A 172 2.78 -17.86 19.37
N THR A 173 2.34 -19.07 19.72
CA THR A 173 2.96 -20.33 19.28
C THR A 173 2.84 -20.57 17.78
N GLU A 174 1.85 -19.98 17.11
CA GLU A 174 1.68 -20.05 15.66
C GLU A 174 2.56 -19.04 14.90
N GLN A 175 3.11 -18.05 15.60
CA GLN A 175 4.01 -17.06 15.01
C GLN A 175 5.46 -17.55 15.11
N PRO A 176 6.17 -17.70 13.98
CA PRO A 176 7.59 -18.02 14.01
C PRO A 176 8.41 -16.90 14.66
N CYS A 177 9.42 -17.26 15.45
CA CYS A 177 10.34 -16.28 16.01
C CYS A 177 11.27 -15.74 14.91
N ALA A 178 11.21 -14.43 14.67
CA ALA A 178 12.05 -13.77 13.67
C ALA A 178 13.55 -14.05 13.88
N TRP A 179 14.04 -13.95 15.12
CA TRP A 179 15.46 -14.14 15.42
C TRP A 179 15.92 -15.61 15.35
N PHE A 180 15.00 -16.56 15.59
CA PHE A 180 15.27 -17.95 15.31
C PHE A 180 15.44 -18.18 13.79
N GLN A 181 14.50 -17.69 12.98
CA GLN A 181 14.61 -17.79 11.52
C GLN A 181 15.85 -17.06 10.96
N ILE A 182 16.21 -15.91 11.52
CA ILE A 182 17.43 -15.17 11.16
C ILE A 182 18.66 -16.04 11.40
N TYR A 183 18.75 -16.65 12.59
CA TYR A 183 19.85 -17.55 12.93
C TYR A 183 19.93 -18.73 11.96
N GLU A 184 18.83 -19.44 11.72
CA GLU A 184 18.81 -20.59 10.82
C GLU A 184 19.25 -20.21 9.41
N ARG A 185 18.72 -19.10 8.88
CA ARG A 185 19.04 -18.64 7.53
C ARG A 185 20.48 -18.14 7.40
N LEU A 186 21.01 -17.45 8.40
CA LEU A 186 22.42 -17.04 8.42
C LEU A 186 23.37 -18.24 8.55
N SER A 187 22.97 -19.26 9.31
CA SER A 187 23.70 -20.53 9.43
C SER A 187 23.84 -21.21 8.07
N GLN A 188 22.73 -21.35 7.35
CA GLN A 188 22.73 -21.92 5.99
C GLN A 188 23.59 -21.12 4.99
N GLN A 189 23.77 -19.82 5.23
CA GLN A 189 24.59 -18.94 4.39
C GLN A 189 26.07 -18.89 4.80
N ASN A 190 26.48 -19.57 5.88
CA ASN A 190 27.79 -19.40 6.52
C ASN A 190 28.09 -17.94 6.92
N ARG A 191 27.07 -17.21 7.38
CA ARG A 191 27.12 -15.78 7.73
C ARG A 191 26.75 -15.47 9.18
N LEU A 192 26.85 -16.47 10.07
CA LEU A 192 26.47 -16.34 11.48
C LEU A 192 27.18 -15.22 12.22
N SER A 193 28.40 -14.83 11.82
CA SER A 193 29.10 -13.67 12.39
C SER A 193 28.29 -12.38 12.28
N SER A 194 27.38 -12.26 11.31
CA SER A 194 26.52 -11.06 11.15
C SER A 194 25.51 -10.90 12.30
N ILE A 195 25.23 -11.97 13.07
CA ILE A 195 24.19 -11.95 14.10
C ILE A 195 24.60 -11.15 15.35
N ILE A 196 25.91 -10.94 15.56
CA ILE A 196 26.46 -10.18 16.67
C ILE A 196 26.73 -8.71 16.31
N ASP A 197 26.59 -8.34 15.05
CA ASP A 197 26.76 -6.98 14.59
C ASP A 197 25.62 -6.10 15.15
N LEU A 198 25.99 -5.01 15.82
CA LEU A 198 25.03 -4.11 16.44
C LEU A 198 24.54 -3.08 15.43
N CYS A 199 23.23 -3.04 15.21
CA CYS A 199 22.58 -1.93 14.54
C CYS A 199 22.52 -0.73 15.50
N PRO A 200 22.97 0.47 15.08
CA PRO A 200 22.76 1.67 15.88
C PRO A 200 21.26 1.91 16.10
N PRO A 201 20.89 2.70 17.13
CA PRO A 201 19.51 3.11 17.33
C PRO A 201 18.91 3.67 16.03
N ASN A 202 17.74 3.16 15.65
CA ASN A 202 17.05 3.62 14.46
C ASN A 202 16.53 5.05 14.69
N ASP A 203 16.80 5.94 13.75
CA ASP A 203 16.37 7.34 13.77
C ASP A 203 14.95 7.54 13.23
N TRP A 204 14.30 6.47 12.76
CA TRP A 204 12.91 6.44 12.30
C TRP A 204 12.60 7.59 11.34
N ARG A 205 13.36 7.73 10.26
CA ARG A 205 13.19 8.83 9.27
C ARG A 205 11.81 8.93 8.63
N ASN A 206 10.90 8.00 8.91
CA ASN A 206 9.52 7.97 8.45
C ASN A 206 8.53 8.74 9.35
N GLN A 207 8.97 9.49 10.36
CA GLN A 207 8.07 10.30 11.22
C GLN A 207 7.57 11.61 10.56
N THR A 208 8.17 12.04 9.45
CA THR A 208 7.74 13.25 8.70
C THR A 208 7.66 12.95 7.20
N PRO A 209 6.97 13.78 6.40
CA PRO A 209 6.99 13.65 4.94
C PRO A 209 8.42 13.66 4.40
N ARG A 210 8.74 12.72 3.51
CA ARG A 210 10.10 12.50 3.00
C ARG A 210 10.22 12.93 1.55
N LYS A 211 11.39 13.47 1.21
CA LYS A 211 11.78 13.78 -0.18
C LYS A 211 13.15 13.17 -0.46
N VAL A 212 13.27 12.43 -1.55
CA VAL A 212 14.55 11.92 -2.04
C VAL A 212 14.74 12.41 -3.47
N ILE A 213 15.79 13.20 -3.71
CA ILE A 213 16.25 13.56 -5.05
C ILE A 213 17.60 12.88 -5.25
N GLN A 214 17.72 12.12 -6.33
CA GLN A 214 18.97 11.42 -6.66
C GLN A 214 20.10 12.44 -6.90
N PRO A 215 21.35 12.14 -6.50
CA PRO A 215 22.46 13.09 -6.56
C PRO A 215 22.62 13.81 -7.92
N GLY A 216 22.50 13.08 -9.03
CA GLY A 216 22.62 13.63 -10.39
C GLY A 216 21.47 14.54 -10.84
N TYR A 217 20.41 14.67 -10.04
CA TYR A 217 19.24 15.50 -10.34
C TYR A 217 19.06 16.65 -9.34
N LYS A 218 20.00 16.82 -8.39
CA LYS A 218 19.88 17.86 -7.36
C LYS A 218 19.75 19.25 -7.98
N GLU A 219 20.66 19.62 -8.88
CA GLU A 219 20.64 20.95 -9.54
C GLU A 219 19.31 21.26 -10.23
N LYS A 220 18.72 20.28 -10.91
CA LYS A 220 17.42 20.43 -11.58
C LYS A 220 16.28 20.79 -10.63
N TYR A 221 16.37 20.34 -9.37
CA TYR A 221 15.31 20.46 -8.37
C TYR A 221 15.74 21.24 -7.12
N SER A 222 16.90 21.89 -7.17
CA SER A 222 17.37 22.90 -6.23
C SER A 222 16.67 24.22 -6.58
N VAL A 223 15.38 24.27 -6.27
CA VAL A 223 14.60 25.52 -6.23
C VAL A 223 14.79 26.14 -4.85
#